data_AF-A0A4Y9M3U4-F1
#
_entry.id   AF-A0A4Y9M3U4-F1
#
_cell.length_a   1.000
_cell.length_b   1.000
_cell.length_c   1.000
_cell.angle_alpha   90.00
_cell.angle_beta   90.00
_cell.angle_gamma   90.00
#
_symmetry.space_group_name_H-M   'P 1'
#
loop_
_entity.id
_entity.type
_entity.pdbx_description
1 polymer ?
#
loop_
_entity_poly.entity_id
_entity_poly.type
_entity_poly.pdbx_seq_one_letter_code
_entity_poly.pdbx_strand_id
1 'polypeptide(L)'
;MFLRFCAAVFISLVTITSVQAQVRAPSRIPDPRGEFVRQCAPRMQGRWEHPEEVCGCLHDHAAAVVEDRDLREALLRGISETGVPTIETDWVPTSKQGEIGPTFTKIAKPTLQCMFDPAK
;
A
#
# COMPACT_ATOMS: atom_id res chain seq x y z
N MET A 1 -19.60 79.71 -28.69
CA MET A 1 -19.50 79.22 -30.08
C MET A 1 -19.25 77.70 -30.02
N PHE A 2 -20.18 76.91 -30.57
CA PHE A 2 -20.17 75.45 -30.85
C PHE A 2 -19.91 74.46 -29.68
N LEU A 3 -20.93 73.72 -29.18
CA LEU A 3 -21.45 72.44 -29.69
C LEU A 3 -20.44 71.27 -29.56
N ARG A 4 -20.73 70.26 -28.71
CA ARG A 4 -21.17 68.89 -29.09
C ARG A 4 -20.61 67.70 -28.29
N PHE A 5 -21.59 66.88 -27.87
CA PHE A 5 -21.69 65.41 -27.88
C PHE A 5 -21.07 64.55 -26.75
N CYS A 6 -22.00 63.89 -26.04
CA CYS A 6 -21.89 62.63 -25.32
C CYS A 6 -21.20 61.52 -26.14
N ALA A 7 -20.43 60.67 -25.48
CA ALA A 7 -20.29 59.27 -25.86
C ALA A 7 -20.00 58.42 -24.62
N ALA A 8 -20.67 57.26 -24.57
CA ALA A 8 -20.91 56.45 -23.40
C ALA A 8 -19.67 55.67 -22.91
N VAL A 9 -19.60 55.50 -21.59
CA VAL A 9 -18.75 54.51 -20.92
C VAL A 9 -19.37 53.14 -21.12
N PHE A 10 -18.76 52.28 -21.93
CA PHE A 10 -18.94 50.83 -21.87
C PHE A 10 -17.68 50.14 -22.43
N ILE A 11 -16.70 49.91 -21.55
CA ILE A 11 -15.64 48.93 -21.82
C ILE A 11 -16.06 47.66 -21.08
N SER A 12 -16.74 46.77 -21.80
CA SER A 12 -17.04 45.42 -21.34
C SER A 12 -15.74 44.64 -21.19
N LEU A 13 -15.24 44.52 -19.96
CA LEU A 13 -14.22 43.53 -19.63
C LEU A 13 -14.87 42.14 -19.70
N VAL A 14 -14.74 41.47 -20.83
CA VAL A 14 -15.00 40.03 -20.94
C VAL A 14 -13.83 39.33 -20.25
N THR A 15 -13.93 39.12 -18.93
CA THR A 15 -13.05 38.22 -18.22
C THR A 15 -13.39 36.80 -18.66
N ILE A 16 -12.50 36.24 -19.48
CA ILE A 16 -12.50 34.83 -19.89
C ILE A 16 -12.50 33.99 -18.61
N THR A 17 -13.66 33.43 -18.26
CA THR A 17 -13.75 32.43 -17.20
C THR A 17 -13.07 31.16 -17.70
N SER A 18 -11.89 30.86 -17.18
CA SER A 18 -11.27 29.56 -17.36
C SER A 18 -12.16 28.51 -16.67
N VAL A 19 -12.93 27.78 -17.49
CA VAL A 19 -13.53 26.52 -17.05
C VAL A 19 -12.37 25.57 -16.76
N GLN A 20 -11.93 25.52 -15.51
CA GLN A 20 -11.09 24.43 -15.03
C GLN A 20 -11.94 23.17 -15.11
N ALA A 21 -11.80 22.43 -16.22
CA ALA A 21 -12.13 21.02 -16.27
C ALA A 21 -11.29 20.34 -15.19
N GLN A 22 -11.84 20.22 -13.98
CA GLN A 22 -11.27 19.37 -12.96
C GLN A 22 -11.44 17.93 -13.45
N VAL A 23 -10.42 17.45 -14.14
CA VAL A 23 -10.23 16.03 -14.42
C VAL A 23 -10.21 15.36 -13.06
N ARG A 24 -11.35 14.76 -12.71
CA ARG A 24 -11.53 13.98 -11.49
C ARG A 24 -10.42 12.93 -11.50
N ALA A 25 -9.44 13.11 -10.63
CA ALA A 25 -8.36 12.14 -10.48
C ALA A 25 -9.01 10.76 -10.29
N PRO A 26 -8.53 9.71 -10.96
CA PRO A 26 -9.04 8.37 -10.72
C PRO A 26 -8.89 8.11 -9.23
N SER A 27 -9.97 7.68 -8.58
CA SER A 27 -9.94 7.16 -7.22
C SER A 27 -8.80 6.14 -7.16
N ARG A 28 -7.66 6.53 -6.58
CA ARG A 28 -6.52 5.64 -6.39
C ARG A 28 -7.01 4.50 -5.53
N ILE A 29 -7.18 3.33 -6.15
CA ILE A 29 -7.35 2.08 -5.42
C ILE A 29 -6.14 1.98 -4.48
N PRO A 30 -6.34 1.84 -3.16
CA PRO A 30 -5.23 1.73 -2.21
C PRO A 30 -4.33 0.57 -2.64
N ASP A 31 -3.03 0.82 -2.78
CA ASP A 31 -2.04 -0.24 -3.03
C ASP A 31 -1.85 -1.04 -1.74
N PRO A 32 -2.34 -2.28 -1.64
CA PRO A 32 -2.28 -3.06 -0.39
C PRO A 32 -0.84 -3.30 0.07
N ARG A 33 0.10 -3.37 -0.89
CA ARG A 33 1.53 -3.50 -0.62
C ARG A 33 2.09 -2.24 0.01
N GLY A 34 1.86 -1.09 -0.60
CA GLY A 34 2.30 0.20 -0.07
C GLY A 34 1.72 0.50 1.31
N GLU A 35 0.51 0.04 1.60
CA GLU A 35 -0.11 0.12 2.92
C GLU A 35 0.60 -0.73 3.97
N PHE A 36 0.85 -2.01 3.67
CA PHE A 36 1.62 -2.89 4.54
C PHE A 36 2.99 -2.31 4.88
N VAL A 37 3.71 -1.83 3.86
CA VAL A 37 5.05 -1.23 4.04
C VAL A 37 4.98 0.02 4.91
N ARG A 38 3.99 0.90 4.69
CA ARG A 38 3.81 2.11 5.51
C ARG A 38 3.68 1.79 7.00
N GLN A 39 2.98 0.71 7.32
CA GLN A 39 2.70 0.30 8.69
C GLN A 39 3.93 -0.36 9.34
N CYS A 40 4.60 -1.27 8.63
CA CYS A 40 5.71 -2.06 9.19
C CYS A 40 7.08 -1.35 9.11
N ALA A 41 7.34 -0.52 8.09
CA ALA A 41 8.69 0.03 7.83
C ALA A 41 9.30 0.85 8.97
N PRO A 42 8.57 1.73 9.69
CA PRO A 42 9.13 2.46 10.83
C PRO A 42 9.63 1.54 11.94
N ARG A 43 8.96 0.39 12.13
CA ARG A 43 9.31 -0.60 13.15
C ARG A 43 10.47 -1.49 12.73
N MET A 44 10.64 -1.73 11.43
CA MET A 44 11.73 -2.54 10.88
C MET A 44 13.12 -1.88 11.00
N GLN A 45 13.21 -0.53 11.01
CA GLN A 45 14.49 0.18 11.14
C GLN A 45 15.15 0.01 12.51
N GLY A 46 14.37 -0.29 13.54
CA GLY A 46 14.82 -0.62 14.89
C GLY A 46 14.18 -1.91 15.39
N ARG A 47 14.07 -2.94 14.54
CA ARG A 47 13.23 -4.13 14.81
C ARG A 47 13.43 -4.80 16.18
N TRP A 48 14.60 -4.62 16.78
CA TRP A 48 14.94 -5.14 18.10
C TRP A 48 14.37 -4.32 19.26
N GLU A 49 14.04 -3.05 19.02
CA GLU A 49 13.45 -2.12 20.00
C GLU A 49 11.93 -2.26 20.07
N HIS A 50 11.29 -2.78 19.01
CA HIS A 50 9.84 -2.97 18.89
C HIS A 50 9.45 -4.31 18.23
N PRO A 51 9.94 -5.47 18.69
CA PRO A 51 9.68 -6.76 18.07
C PRO A 51 8.18 -7.12 18.04
N GLU A 52 7.44 -6.79 19.09
CA GLU A 52 6.00 -7.05 19.22
C GLU A 52 5.16 -6.33 18.15
N GLU A 53 5.53 -5.09 17.82
CA GLU A 53 4.80 -4.30 16.83
C GLU A 53 5.03 -4.79 15.40
N VAL A 54 6.26 -5.25 15.09
CA VAL A 54 6.59 -5.88 13.80
C VAL A 54 5.82 -7.19 13.64
N CYS A 55 5.80 -8.02 14.68
CA CYS A 55 5.11 -9.31 14.65
C CYS A 55 3.60 -9.16 14.50
N GLY A 56 2.98 -8.20 15.20
CA GLY A 56 1.56 -7.90 15.06
C GLY A 56 1.18 -7.49 13.64
N CYS A 57 1.91 -6.54 13.04
CA CYS A 57 1.68 -6.09 11.66
C CYS A 57 1.81 -7.24 10.64
N LEU A 58 2.81 -8.12 10.79
CA LEU A 58 2.99 -9.31 9.95
C LEU A 58 1.85 -10.33 10.14
N HIS A 59 1.45 -10.58 11.38
CA HIS A 59 0.39 -11.51 11.73
C HIS A 59 -0.95 -11.07 11.13
N ASP A 60 -1.32 -9.79 11.29
CA ASP A 60 -2.55 -9.24 10.75
C ASP A 60 -2.59 -9.28 9.21
N HIS A 61 -1.46 -8.96 8.57
CA HIS A 61 -1.36 -9.03 7.11
C HIS A 61 -1.48 -10.46 6.60
N ALA A 62 -0.74 -11.40 7.21
CA ALA A 62 -0.82 -12.82 6.86
C ALA A 62 -2.23 -13.39 7.02
N ALA A 63 -2.92 -13.01 8.11
CA ALA A 63 -4.29 -13.42 8.36
C ALA A 63 -5.26 -12.91 7.29
N ALA A 64 -5.02 -11.72 6.75
CA ALA A 64 -5.85 -11.09 5.73
C ALA A 64 -5.61 -11.65 4.31
N VAL A 65 -4.38 -12.02 3.96
CA VAL A 65 -4.01 -12.35 2.56
C VAL A 65 -3.88 -13.84 2.26
N VAL A 66 -3.69 -14.69 3.26
CA VAL A 66 -3.58 -16.14 3.06
C VAL A 66 -4.96 -16.76 3.21
N GLU A 67 -5.53 -17.22 2.10
CA GLU A 67 -6.91 -17.76 2.07
C GLU A 67 -7.01 -19.17 2.66
N ASP A 68 -6.08 -20.06 2.32
CA ASP A 68 -6.08 -21.44 2.80
C ASP A 68 -5.86 -21.49 4.30
N ARG A 69 -6.78 -22.14 5.01
CA ARG A 69 -6.80 -22.16 6.47
C ARG A 69 -5.57 -22.85 7.05
N ASP A 70 -5.17 -23.99 6.50
CA ASP A 70 -4.10 -24.78 7.08
C ASP A 70 -2.74 -24.09 6.84
N LEU A 71 -2.56 -23.47 5.67
CA LEU A 71 -1.37 -22.65 5.38
C LEU A 71 -1.34 -21.37 6.22
N ARG A 72 -2.50 -20.72 6.45
CA ARG A 72 -2.59 -19.56 7.33
C ARG A 72 -2.24 -19.92 8.76
N GLU A 73 -2.82 -21.00 9.31
CA GLU A 73 -2.52 -21.45 10.67
C GLU A 73 -1.04 -21.81 10.84
N ALA A 74 -0.45 -22.52 9.87
CA ALA A 74 0.97 -22.87 9.90
C ALA A 74 1.88 -21.63 9.83
N LEU A 75 1.53 -20.66 8.98
CA LEU A 75 2.28 -19.41 8.86
C LEU A 75 2.18 -18.53 10.12
N LEU A 76 0.96 -18.35 10.67
CA LEU A 76 0.76 -17.57 11.89
C LEU A 76 1.51 -18.19 13.08
N ARG A 77 1.59 -19.52 13.13
CA ARG A 77 2.40 -20.24 14.12
C ARG A 77 3.90 -19.94 14.00
N GLY A 78 4.41 -19.75 12.78
CA GLY A 78 5.83 -19.47 12.54
C GLY A 78 6.23 -18.00 12.63
N ILE A 79 5.27 -17.08 12.78
CA ILE A 79 5.58 -15.67 13.07
C ILE A 79 5.93 -15.56 14.57
N SER A 80 7.22 -15.52 14.87
CA SER A 80 7.80 -15.40 16.21
C SER A 80 8.41 -14.00 16.43
N GLU A 81 8.91 -13.72 17.63
CA GLU A 81 9.51 -12.42 18.00
C GLU A 81 10.72 -11.99 17.15
N THR A 82 11.27 -12.90 16.34
CA THR A 82 12.31 -12.57 15.36
C THR A 82 11.76 -11.84 14.12
N GLY A 83 10.45 -11.86 13.91
CA GLY A 83 9.76 -11.27 12.76
C GLY A 83 10.03 -11.98 11.44
N VAL A 84 10.69 -13.15 11.45
CA VAL A 84 10.93 -13.97 10.26
C VAL A 84 9.84 -15.03 10.17
N PRO A 85 8.93 -14.96 9.18
CA PRO A 85 7.89 -15.97 9.03
C PRO A 85 8.51 -17.32 8.67
N THR A 86 8.07 -18.39 9.33
CA THR A 86 8.45 -19.78 9.01
C THR A 86 7.21 -20.66 8.84
N ILE A 87 7.34 -21.78 8.11
CA ILE A 87 6.32 -22.80 7.93
C ILE A 87 7.10 -24.11 7.90
N GLU A 88 6.98 -24.93 8.95
CA GLU A 88 7.54 -26.27 8.95
C GLU A 88 6.65 -27.22 8.13
N THR A 89 7.29 -28.18 7.45
CA THR A 89 6.59 -29.12 6.55
C THR A 89 5.61 -30.04 7.28
N ASP A 90 5.84 -30.33 8.56
CA ASP A 90 4.98 -31.16 9.40
C ASP A 90 3.76 -30.40 9.94
N TRP A 91 3.74 -29.07 9.89
CA TRP A 91 2.59 -28.24 10.28
C TRP A 91 1.51 -28.19 9.19
N VAL A 92 1.83 -28.62 7.98
CA VAL A 92 0.96 -28.57 6.80
C VAL A 92 0.61 -29.99 6.34
N PRO A 93 -0.65 -30.28 5.98
CA PRO A 93 -1.01 -31.58 5.40
C PRO A 93 -0.16 -31.94 4.18
N THR A 94 0.21 -33.21 4.02
CA THR A 94 1.11 -33.67 2.95
C THR A 94 0.65 -33.26 1.55
N SER A 95 -0.67 -33.24 1.30
CA SER A 95 -1.25 -32.81 0.03
C SER A 95 -0.99 -31.33 -0.32
N LYS A 96 -0.64 -30.50 0.68
CA LYS A 96 -0.46 -29.05 0.57
C LYS A 96 0.99 -28.59 0.77
N GLN A 97 1.93 -29.49 1.07
CA GLN A 97 3.34 -29.14 1.28
C GLN A 97 3.97 -28.46 0.05
N GLY A 98 3.48 -28.78 -1.16
CA GLY A 98 3.90 -28.10 -2.40
C GLY A 98 3.52 -26.61 -2.46
N GLU A 99 2.61 -26.14 -1.61
CA GLU A 99 2.15 -24.75 -1.55
C GLU A 99 2.94 -23.88 -0.55
N ILE A 100 3.86 -24.47 0.22
CA ILE A 100 4.68 -23.72 1.19
C ILE A 100 5.54 -22.65 0.49
N GLY A 101 6.26 -23.03 -0.57
CA GLY A 101 7.08 -22.10 -1.36
C GLY A 101 6.26 -20.98 -2.03
N PRO A 102 5.15 -21.29 -2.73
CA PRO A 102 4.21 -20.30 -3.25
C PRO A 102 3.66 -19.34 -2.18
N THR A 103 3.36 -19.84 -0.98
CA THR A 103 2.87 -19.02 0.15
C THR A 103 3.92 -18.04 0.62
N PHE A 104 5.17 -18.49 0.82
CA PHE A 104 6.27 -17.58 1.11
C PHE A 104 6.49 -16.57 -0.01
N THR A 105 6.38 -16.98 -1.27
CA THR A 105 6.55 -16.07 -2.41
C THR A 105 5.49 -14.97 -2.43
N LYS A 106 4.23 -15.30 -2.08
CA LYS A 106 3.15 -14.30 -1.96
C LYS A 106 3.48 -13.20 -0.93
N ILE A 107 4.26 -13.51 0.10
CA ILE A 107 4.61 -12.59 1.19
C ILE A 107 5.99 -11.92 0.98
N ALA A 108 6.99 -12.70 0.54
CA ALA A 108 8.37 -12.26 0.39
C ALA A 108 8.59 -11.40 -0.85
N LYS A 109 7.97 -11.72 -1.99
CA LYS A 109 8.12 -10.95 -3.24
C LYS A 109 7.73 -9.46 -3.08
N PRO A 110 6.54 -9.12 -2.53
CA PRO A 110 6.19 -7.71 -2.33
C PRO A 110 7.11 -7.01 -1.32
N THR A 111 7.60 -7.72 -0.31
CA THR A 111 8.54 -7.20 0.70
C THR A 111 9.90 -6.87 0.08
N LEU A 112 10.52 -7.81 -0.64
CA LEU A 112 11.85 -7.64 -1.25
C LEU A 112 11.85 -6.66 -2.43
N GLN A 113 10.85 -6.71 -3.32
CA GLN A 113 10.72 -5.71 -4.39
C GLN A 113 10.57 -4.30 -3.80
N CYS A 114 10.06 -4.14 -2.57
CA CYS A 114 9.92 -2.81 -1.97
C CYS A 114 11.23 -2.30 -1.38
N MET A 115 12.06 -3.19 -0.86
CA MET A 115 13.33 -2.83 -0.25
C MET A 115 14.42 -2.54 -1.30
N PHE A 116 14.31 -3.14 -2.49
CA PHE A 116 15.42 -3.17 -3.45
C PHE A 116 15.07 -2.78 -4.88
N ASP A 117 13.81 -2.42 -5.22
CA ASP A 117 13.56 -1.85 -6.55
C ASP A 117 14.28 -0.49 -6.66
N PRO A 118 15.10 -0.28 -7.70
CA PRO A 118 15.73 1.01 -7.93
C PRO A 118 14.64 2.06 -8.20
N ALA A 119 14.69 3.17 -7.47
CA ALA A 119 13.87 4.33 -7.76
C ALA A 119 14.18 4.79 -9.20
N LYS A 120 13.15 4.85 -10.05
CA LYS A 120 13.23 5.51 -11.35
C LYS A 120 13.06 7.01 -11.22
#